data_AF-A0A3D4UY23-F1
#
_entry.id   AF-A0A3D4UY23-F1
#
_cell.length_a   1.000
_cell.length_b   1.000
_cell.length_c   1.000
_cell.angle_alpha   90.00
_cell.angle_beta   90.00
_cell.angle_gamma   90.00
#
_symmetry.space_group_name_H-M   'P 1'
#
loop_
_entity.id
_entity.type
_entity.pdbx_description
1 polymer ?
#
loop_
_entity_poly.entity_id
_entity_poly.type
_entity_poly.pdbx_seq_one_letter_code
_entity_poly.pdbx_strand_id
1 'polypeptide(L)'
;MNPALALAELINSYNDIVVNDINSEDFALITPVYSSMGSKDYGVSPADGELHLTIRTWNPDEMNALMKKIETIAQDVALKHSLKHEMLWFDYFSATNNDPFCNTIIKESAKERGFQLNQREHPFKFGEDFGVFT
;
A
#
# COMPACT_ATOMS: atom_id res chain seq x y z
N MET A 1 -6.20 22.84 17.07
CA MET A 1 -6.04 21.45 17.58
C MET A 1 -4.78 20.92 16.95
N ASN A 2 -3.93 20.22 17.73
CA ASN A 2 -2.61 19.82 17.27
C ASN A 2 -2.66 18.38 16.70
N PRO A 3 -2.25 18.15 15.43
CA PRO A 3 -2.33 16.84 14.77
C PRO A 3 -1.25 15.84 15.20
N ALA A 4 -0.26 16.23 16.03
CA ALA A 4 0.87 15.37 16.40
C ALA A 4 0.48 13.98 16.91
N LEU A 5 -0.46 13.94 17.85
CA LEU A 5 -0.90 12.69 18.47
C LEU A 5 -1.76 11.86 17.52
N ALA A 6 -2.56 12.51 16.67
CA ALA A 6 -3.33 11.84 15.65
C ALA A 6 -2.43 11.17 14.61
N LEU A 7 -1.42 11.89 14.08
CA LEU A 7 -0.45 11.32 13.13
C LEU A 7 0.31 10.13 13.72
N ALA A 8 0.76 10.22 14.97
CA ALA A 8 1.43 9.11 15.65
C ALA A 8 0.50 7.91 15.83
N GLU A 9 -0.75 8.15 16.22
CA GLU A 9 -1.75 7.08 16.36
C GLU A 9 -2.09 6.42 15.03
N LEU A 10 -2.24 7.18 13.94
CA LEU A 10 -2.44 6.63 12.59
C LEU A 10 -1.30 5.70 12.19
N ILE A 11 -0.05 6.13 12.36
CA ILE A 11 1.13 5.33 12.01
C ILE A 11 1.14 4.00 12.77
N ASN A 12 0.84 4.02 14.07
CA ASN A 12 0.79 2.81 14.89
C ASN A 12 -0.39 1.91 14.48
N SER A 13 -1.60 2.45 14.39
CA SER A 13 -2.80 1.69 14.02
C SER A 13 -2.70 1.06 12.62
N TYR A 14 -2.05 1.74 11.68
CA TYR A 14 -1.79 1.16 10.36
C TYR A 14 -0.74 0.06 10.41
N ASN A 15 0.30 0.20 11.22
CA ASN A 15 1.28 -0.86 11.41
C ASN A 15 0.67 -2.13 12.03
N ASP A 16 -0.34 -1.98 12.90
CA ASP A 16 -1.02 -3.12 13.55
C ASP A 16 -1.84 -3.99 12.59
N ILE A 17 -2.23 -3.44 11.43
CA ILE A 17 -3.00 -4.17 10.41
C ILE A 17 -2.15 -4.67 9.24
N VAL A 18 -0.81 -4.51 9.32
CA VAL A 18 0.13 -5.04 8.32
C VAL A 18 0.26 -6.55 8.46
N VAL A 19 0.13 -7.24 7.33
CA VAL A 19 0.42 -8.67 7.18
C VAL A 19 1.58 -8.81 6.21
N ASN A 20 2.81 -8.74 6.73
CA ASN A 20 4.04 -8.83 5.93
C ASN A 20 4.55 -10.28 5.79
N ASP A 21 3.63 -11.23 5.60
CA ASP A 21 3.97 -12.59 5.19
C ASP A 21 3.60 -12.77 3.72
N ILE A 22 4.60 -13.00 2.88
CA ILE A 22 4.45 -13.21 1.43
C ILE A 22 3.66 -14.49 1.10
N ASN A 23 3.64 -15.46 2.02
CA ASN A 23 2.94 -16.72 1.84
C ASN A 23 1.46 -16.63 2.28
N SER A 24 1.05 -15.53 2.92
CA SER A 24 -0.33 -15.33 3.35
C SER A 24 -1.20 -14.89 2.18
N GLU A 25 -2.39 -15.48 2.07
CA GLU A 25 -3.44 -14.99 1.15
C GLU A 25 -3.89 -13.57 1.54
N ASP A 26 -3.79 -13.23 2.83
CA ASP A 26 -4.14 -11.93 3.41
C ASP A 26 -2.97 -10.93 3.39
N PHE A 27 -1.96 -11.11 2.52
CA PHE A 27 -0.81 -10.21 2.45
C PHE A 27 -1.25 -8.75 2.23
N ALA A 28 -0.86 -7.89 3.15
CA ALA A 28 -1.18 -6.48 3.17
C ALA A 28 0.00 -5.69 3.74
N LEU A 29 0.62 -4.86 2.91
CA LEU A 29 1.70 -3.98 3.32
C LEU A 29 1.22 -2.54 3.28
N ILE A 30 1.45 -1.81 4.36
CA ILE A 30 1.26 -0.36 4.44
C ILE A 30 2.61 0.24 4.78
N THR A 31 3.05 1.24 4.01
CA THR A 31 4.33 1.90 4.23
C THR A 31 4.13 3.40 4.23
N PRO A 32 4.34 4.09 5.37
CA PRO A 32 4.44 5.54 5.38
C PRO A 32 5.62 5.99 4.52
N VAL A 33 5.37 6.87 3.55
CA VAL A 33 6.38 7.39 2.62
C VAL A 33 6.69 8.86 2.82
N TYR A 34 5.77 9.60 3.45
CA TYR A 34 5.96 11.01 3.79
C TYR A 34 5.04 11.41 4.94
N SER A 35 5.49 12.36 5.75
CA SER A 35 4.63 13.04 6.72
C SER A 35 5.09 14.47 6.96
N SER A 36 4.14 15.37 7.20
CA SER A 36 4.37 16.77 7.58
C SER A 36 3.49 17.15 8.77
N MET A 37 3.91 18.16 9.53
CA MET A 37 3.17 18.66 10.68
C MET A 37 3.52 20.12 10.93
N GLY A 38 2.63 21.01 10.51
CA GLY A 38 2.81 22.46 10.62
C GLY A 38 4.09 22.99 9.99
N SER A 39 4.57 24.10 10.55
CA SER A 39 5.73 24.88 10.09
C SER A 39 6.77 25.04 11.21
N LYS A 40 7.95 25.57 10.89
CA LYS A 40 9.04 25.85 11.85
C LYS A 40 8.81 27.14 12.67
N ASP A 41 7.57 27.38 13.07
CA ASP A 41 7.18 28.58 13.82
C ASP A 41 7.21 28.28 15.33
N TYR A 42 8.38 28.47 15.94
CA TYR A 42 8.59 28.20 17.37
C TYR A 42 7.64 29.04 18.23
N GLY A 43 6.84 28.37 19.06
CA GLY A 43 5.83 29.00 19.92
C GLY A 43 4.40 28.91 19.40
N VAL A 44 4.18 28.36 18.21
CA VAL A 44 2.85 28.14 17.62
C VAL A 44 2.57 26.64 17.55
N SER A 45 1.37 26.21 17.97
CA SER A 45 0.95 24.82 17.77
C SER A 45 0.60 24.57 16.29
N PRO A 46 1.05 23.46 15.68
CA PRO A 46 0.68 23.10 14.32
C PRO A 46 -0.85 23.11 14.12
N ALA A 47 -1.29 23.70 13.01
CA ALA A 47 -2.70 23.77 12.64
C ALA A 47 -3.15 22.55 11.82
N ASP A 48 -2.23 21.95 11.07
CA ASP A 48 -2.46 20.87 10.11
C ASP A 48 -1.26 19.92 10.05
N GLY A 49 -1.49 18.76 9.43
CA GLY A 49 -0.50 17.72 9.23
C GLY A 49 -0.95 16.74 8.17
N GLU A 50 0.01 16.04 7.58
CA GLU A 50 -0.19 15.18 6.42
C GLU A 50 0.54 13.86 6.62
N LEU A 51 -0.04 12.77 6.09
CA LEU A 51 0.53 11.44 6.10
C LEU A 51 0.27 10.77 4.75
N HIS A 52 1.34 10.33 4.09
CA HIS A 52 1.26 9.63 2.81
C HIS A 52 1.65 8.18 3.00
N LEU A 53 0.88 7.30 2.38
CA LEU A 53 1.05 5.86 2.49
C LEU A 53 1.18 5.25 1.09
N THR A 54 2.01 4.23 0.97
CA THR A 54 1.93 3.26 -0.13
C THR A 54 1.38 1.95 0.41
N ILE A 55 0.32 1.44 -0.21
CA ILE A 55 -0.30 0.16 0.17
C ILE A 55 -0.15 -0.88 -0.93
N ARG A 56 0.00 -2.15 -0.53
CA ARG A 56 0.16 -3.28 -1.46
C ARG A 56 -0.53 -4.53 -0.93
N THR A 57 -1.19 -5.25 -1.83
CA THR A 57 -1.84 -6.55 -1.58
C THR A 57 -1.58 -7.47 -2.77
N TRP A 58 -1.86 -8.77 -2.63
CA TRP A 58 -1.76 -9.70 -3.77
C TRP A 58 -2.94 -9.59 -4.74
N ASN A 59 -4.13 -9.35 -4.21
CA ASN A 59 -5.34 -9.35 -4.99
C ASN A 59 -6.17 -8.06 -4.76
N PRO A 60 -7.06 -7.71 -5.71
CA PRO A 60 -7.88 -6.49 -5.62
C PRO A 60 -8.90 -6.49 -4.48
N ASP A 61 -9.41 -7.66 -4.07
CA ASP A 61 -10.41 -7.74 -3.00
C ASP A 61 -9.78 -7.37 -1.65
N GLU A 62 -8.57 -7.85 -1.38
CA GLU A 62 -7.77 -7.45 -0.22
C GLU A 62 -7.40 -5.96 -0.28
N MET A 63 -7.11 -5.42 -1.47
CA MET A 63 -6.86 -3.98 -1.63
C MET A 63 -8.08 -3.17 -1.17
N ASN A 64 -9.28 -3.52 -1.66
CA ASN A 64 -10.52 -2.83 -1.30
C ASN A 64 -10.85 -2.98 0.20
N ALA A 65 -10.59 -4.16 0.78
CA ALA A 65 -10.78 -4.39 2.21
C ALA A 65 -9.80 -3.54 3.05
N LEU A 66 -8.54 -3.47 2.62
CA LEU A 66 -7.50 -2.69 3.27
C LEU A 66 -7.79 -1.18 3.21
N MET A 67 -8.22 -0.66 2.05
CA MET A 67 -8.62 0.74 1.89
C MET A 67 -9.74 1.13 2.87
N LYS A 68 -10.78 0.31 2.99
CA LYS A 68 -11.88 0.55 3.94
C LYS A 68 -11.41 0.55 5.40
N LYS A 69 -10.49 -0.36 5.77
CA LYS A 69 -9.88 -0.39 7.12
C LYS A 69 -9.10 0.90 7.37
N ILE A 70 -8.32 1.35 6.39
CA ILE A 70 -7.53 2.59 6.48
C ILE A 70 -8.41 3.83 6.67
N GLU A 71 -9.49 3.93 5.88
CA GLU A 71 -10.50 5.00 5.97
C GLU A 71 -11.18 5.02 7.34
N THR A 72 -11.59 3.84 7.83
CA THR A 72 -12.25 3.70 9.15
C THR A 72 -11.32 4.16 10.28
N ILE A 73 -10.07 3.68 10.29
CA ILE A 73 -9.06 4.09 11.28
C ILE A 73 -8.80 5.60 11.20
N ALA A 74 -8.69 6.17 9.99
CA ALA A 74 -8.49 7.61 9.82
C ALA A 74 -9.64 8.42 10.43
N GLN A 75 -10.88 7.99 10.15
CA GLN A 75 -12.07 8.64 10.68
C GLN A 75 -12.15 8.56 12.20
N ASP A 76 -11.89 7.39 12.78
CA ASP A 76 -11.93 7.17 14.23
C ASP A 76 -10.86 7.98 14.96
N VAL A 77 -9.63 7.98 14.45
CA VAL A 77 -8.52 8.76 15.03
C VAL A 77 -8.80 10.26 14.88
N ALA A 78 -9.29 10.72 13.73
CA ALA A 78 -9.67 12.12 13.55
C ALA A 78 -10.76 12.55 14.55
N LEU A 79 -11.81 11.73 14.71
CA LEU A 79 -12.88 12.00 15.68
C LEU A 79 -12.35 12.04 17.12
N LYS A 80 -11.53 11.06 17.50
CA LYS A 80 -10.91 10.97 18.84
C LYS A 80 -10.09 12.20 19.19
N HIS A 81 -9.35 12.74 18.22
CA HIS A 81 -8.52 13.94 18.40
C HIS A 81 -9.24 15.24 18.04
N SER A 82 -10.55 15.18 17.75
CA SER A 82 -11.39 16.31 17.34
C SER A 82 -10.92 17.02 16.07
N LEU A 83 -10.19 16.33 15.18
CA LEU A 83 -9.67 16.88 13.94
C LEU A 83 -10.66 16.69 12.79
N LYS A 84 -10.60 17.61 11.83
CA LYS A 84 -11.12 17.34 10.49
C LYS A 84 -10.09 16.52 9.73
N HIS A 85 -10.54 15.62 8.87
CA HIS A 85 -9.66 14.87 7.98
C HIS A 85 -10.19 14.92 6.56
N GLU A 86 -9.27 14.81 5.62
CA GLU A 86 -9.53 14.60 4.20
C GLU A 86 -8.61 13.46 3.75
N MET A 87 -9.09 12.61 2.84
CA MET A 87 -8.33 11.48 2.32
C MET A 87 -8.45 11.45 0.81
N LEU A 88 -7.32 11.19 0.15
CA LEU A 88 -7.22 11.11 -1.30
C LEU A 88 -6.48 9.82 -1.67
N TRP A 89 -7.02 9.10 -2.64
CA TRP A 89 -6.39 7.93 -3.22
C TRP A 89 -5.82 8.31 -4.60
N PHE A 90 -4.53 8.07 -4.81
CA PHE A 90 -3.82 8.33 -6.06
C PHE A 90 -2.96 7.12 -6.46
N ASP A 91 -2.65 6.99 -7.76
CA ASP A 91 -1.80 5.94 -8.34
C ASP A 91 -2.23 4.49 -8.07
N TYR A 92 -3.42 4.12 -8.56
CA TYR A 92 -3.84 2.71 -8.61
C TYR A 92 -3.10 1.97 -9.73
N PHE A 93 -2.09 1.18 -9.38
CA PHE A 93 -1.46 0.24 -10.30
C PHE A 93 -2.23 -1.08 -10.27
N SER A 94 -2.90 -1.43 -11.35
CA SER A 94 -3.51 -2.74 -11.51
C SER A 94 -2.47 -3.84 -11.35
N ALA A 95 -2.83 -4.93 -10.67
CA ALA A 95 -1.98 -6.11 -10.59
C ALA A 95 -1.69 -6.62 -12.02
N THR A 96 -0.41 -6.84 -12.32
CA THR A 96 0.01 -7.38 -13.62
C THR A 96 -0.30 -8.88 -13.67
N ASN A 97 -1.31 -9.26 -14.46
CA ASN A 97 -1.71 -10.65 -14.64
C ASN A 97 -1.14 -11.20 -15.96
N ASN A 98 -0.08 -11.99 -15.89
CA ASN A 98 0.49 -12.59 -17.09
C ASN A 98 -0.47 -13.59 -17.73
N ASP A 99 -0.73 -13.44 -19.02
CA ASP A 99 -1.54 -14.39 -19.81
C ASP A 99 -0.92 -15.81 -19.74
N PRO A 100 -1.70 -16.85 -19.37
CA PRO A 100 -1.20 -18.20 -19.20
C PRO A 100 -0.60 -18.82 -20.48
N PHE A 101 -1.17 -18.48 -21.65
CA PHE A 101 -0.72 -18.99 -22.94
C PHE A 101 0.63 -18.36 -23.34
N CYS A 102 0.74 -17.04 -23.26
CA CYS A 102 1.99 -16.32 -23.51
C CYS A 102 3.11 -16.78 -22.56
N ASN A 103 2.79 -16.96 -21.27
CA ASN A 103 3.76 -17.46 -20.29
C ASN A 103 4.25 -18.88 -20.65
N THR A 104 3.34 -19.74 -21.12
CA THR A 104 3.70 -21.11 -21.56
C THR A 104 4.67 -21.09 -22.73
N ILE A 105 4.42 -20.26 -23.75
CA ILE A 105 5.32 -20.12 -24.92
C ILE A 105 6.74 -19.73 -24.49
N ILE A 106 6.87 -18.78 -23.56
CA ILE A 106 8.18 -18.32 -23.06
C ILE A 106 8.91 -19.46 -22.35
N LYS A 107 8.21 -20.22 -21.49
CA LYS A 107 8.78 -21.36 -20.76
C LYS A 107 9.25 -22.47 -21.71
N GLU A 108 8.45 -22.80 -22.71
CA GLU A 108 8.79 -23.80 -23.72
C GLU A 108 10.01 -23.38 -24.53
N SER A 109 10.04 -22.13 -25.01
CA SER A 109 11.17 -21.59 -25.78
C SER A 109 12.49 -21.60 -24.99
N ALA A 110 12.44 -21.29 -23.69
CA ALA A 110 13.61 -21.34 -22.82
C ALA A 110 14.12 -22.79 -22.64
N LYS A 111 13.19 -23.73 -22.47
CA LYS A 111 13.50 -25.17 -22.34
C LYS A 111 14.13 -25.73 -23.62
N GLU A 112 13.61 -25.39 -24.79
CA GLU A 112 14.16 -25.82 -26.08
C GLU A 112 15.61 -25.36 -26.30
N ARG A 113 15.96 -24.18 -25.79
CA ARG A 113 17.33 -23.64 -25.87
C ARG A 113 18.26 -24.10 -24.75
N GLY A 114 17.79 -24.97 -23.86
CA GLY A 114 18.56 -25.46 -22.73
C GLY A 114 18.85 -24.40 -21.66
N PHE A 115 18.05 -23.32 -21.60
CA PHE A 115 18.19 -22.32 -20.55
C PHE A 115 17.56 -22.81 -19.24
N GLN A 116 18.19 -22.47 -18.13
CA GLN A 116 17.64 -22.70 -16.80
C GLN A 116 16.56 -21.66 -16.50
N LEU A 117 15.35 -22.12 -16.18
CA LEU A 117 14.26 -21.26 -15.72
C LEU A 117 14.33 -21.09 -14.20
N ASN A 118 14.50 -19.85 -13.75
CA ASN A 118 14.36 -19.50 -12.33
C ASN A 118 12.94 -18.96 -12.09
N GLN A 119 12.03 -19.87 -11.73
CA GLN A 119 10.65 -19.49 -11.44
C GLN A 119 10.52 -19.01 -9.99
N ARG A 120 9.92 -17.83 -9.80
CA ARG A 120 9.57 -17.34 -8.48
C ARG A 120 8.27 -18.00 -8.02
N GLU A 121 8.21 -18.30 -6.74
CA GLU A 121 6.98 -18.80 -6.08
C GLU A 121 5.94 -17.69 -5.93
N HIS A 122 6.39 -16.45 -5.73
CA HIS A 122 5.52 -15.29 -5.54
C HIS A 122 5.82 -14.16 -6.54
N PRO A 123 4.81 -13.33 -6.88
CA PRO A 123 5.00 -12.14 -7.71
C PRO A 123 6.00 -11.16 -7.09
N PHE A 124 6.42 -10.18 -7.89
CA PHE A 124 7.22 -9.08 -7.36
C PHE A 124 6.40 -8.19 -6.43
N LYS A 125 7.04 -7.65 -5.39
CA LYS A 125 6.41 -6.73 -4.44
C LYS A 125 6.29 -5.30 -4.97
N PHE A 126 6.95 -4.94 -6.08
CA PHE A 126 6.84 -3.60 -6.65
C PHE A 126 5.68 -3.53 -7.64
N GLY A 127 5.04 -2.37 -7.73
CA GLY A 127 4.07 -2.08 -8.78
C GLY A 127 4.79 -1.67 -10.07
N GLU A 128 4.23 -2.06 -11.21
CA GLU A 128 4.69 -1.71 -12.56
C GLU A 128 3.48 -1.30 -13.39
N ASP A 129 3.67 -0.43 -14.38
CA ASP A 129 2.60 0.12 -15.22
C ASP A 129 2.06 -0.89 -16.26
N PHE A 130 2.73 -2.03 -16.44
CA PHE A 130 2.30 -3.07 -17.38
C PHE A 130 0.92 -3.68 -17.06
N GLY A 131 0.45 -3.56 -15.81
CA GLY A 131 -0.88 -4.02 -15.40
C GLY A 131 -2.04 -3.36 -16.13
N VAL A 132 -1.82 -2.25 -16.85
CA VAL A 132 -2.83 -1.62 -17.70
C VAL A 132 -3.11 -2.42 -18.98
N PHE A 133 -2.19 -3.31 -19.39
CA PHE A 133 -2.29 -4.10 -20.62
C PHE A 133 -2.69 -5.57 -20.39
N THR A 134 -2.93 -5.96 -19.14
CA THR A 134 -3.21 -7.35 -18.74
C THR A 134 -4.65 -7.61 -18.36
#